data_AF-A0A8J2JCY7-F1
#
_entry.id   AF-A0A8J2JCY7-F1
#
_cell.length_a   1.000
_cell.length_b   1.000
_cell.length_c   1.000
_cell.angle_alpha   90.00
_cell.angle_beta   90.00
_cell.angle_gamma   90.00
#
_symmetry.space_group_name_H-M   'P 1'
#
loop_
_entity.id
_entity.type
_entity.pdbx_description
1 polymer ?
#
loop_
_entity_poly.entity_id
_entity_poly.type
_entity_poly.pdbx_seq_one_letter_code
_entity_poly.pdbx_strand_id
1 'polypeptide(L)'
;AVGVGVADYVKRHDKELANFSAVFEYDSGTFNATGLDFAGSEEAGCIVYEILKLLEPWGLNNYEKFNRVSTDITMLQDKGVPGVSLKNNNDHYFWYHHSEADV
;
A
#
# COMPACT_ATOMS: atom_id res chain seq x y z
N ALA A 1 9.69 -2.83 -12.45
CA ALA A 1 9.05 -2.58 -13.75
C ALA A 1 7.95 -1.55 -13.55
N VAL A 2 7.56 -0.78 -14.57
CA VAL A 2 6.35 0.05 -14.47
C VAL A 2 5.15 -0.86 -14.74
N GLY A 3 4.19 -0.94 -13.82
CA GLY A 3 2.97 -1.72 -14.00
C GLY A 3 2.16 -1.16 -15.17
N VAL A 4 1.93 -1.97 -16.21
CA VAL A 4 1.19 -1.54 -17.40
C VAL A 4 -0.29 -1.23 -17.09
N GLY A 5 -0.86 -1.94 -16.10
CA GLY A 5 -2.22 -1.73 -15.62
C GLY A 5 -2.39 -0.37 -14.96
N VAL A 6 -1.56 -0.05 -13.96
CA VAL A 6 -1.59 1.26 -13.29
C VAL A 6 -1.32 2.41 -14.27
N ALA A 7 -0.38 2.25 -15.20
CA ALA A 7 -0.05 3.29 -16.16
C ALA A 7 -1.26 3.64 -17.04
N ASP A 8 -1.98 2.64 -17.53
CA ASP A 8 -3.19 2.85 -18.33
C ASP A 8 -4.37 3.36 -17.48
N TYR A 9 -4.51 2.89 -16.23
CA TYR A 9 -5.52 3.38 -15.30
C TYR A 9 -5.35 4.88 -15.01
N VAL A 10 -4.15 5.31 -14.61
CA VAL A 10 -3.84 6.72 -14.34
C VAL A 10 -4.08 7.57 -15.58
N LYS A 11 -3.71 7.09 -16.77
CA LYS A 11 -3.98 7.79 -18.02
C LYS A 11 -5.48 7.99 -18.27
N ARG A 12 -6.29 6.96 -18.04
CA ARG A 12 -7.75 6.99 -18.28
C ARG A 12 -8.52 7.80 -17.22
N HIS A 13 -8.06 7.78 -15.98
CA HIS A 13 -8.77 8.32 -14.81
C HIS A 13 -8.08 9.55 -14.18
N ASP A 14 -7.10 10.17 -14.85
CA ASP A 14 -6.30 11.29 -14.30
C ASP A 14 -7.15 12.40 -13.65
N LYS A 15 -8.28 12.75 -14.29
CA LYS A 15 -9.21 13.79 -13.80
C LYS A 15 -10.03 13.35 -12.58
N GLU A 16 -10.18 12.06 -12.36
CA GLU A 16 -10.95 11.47 -11.27
C GLU A 16 -10.08 11.26 -10.03
N LEU A 17 -8.76 11.18 -10.17
CA LEU A 17 -7.83 10.95 -9.06
C LEU A 17 -7.93 12.02 -7.96
N ALA A 18 -8.32 13.25 -8.30
CA ALA A 18 -8.57 14.30 -7.32
C ALA A 18 -9.73 13.98 -6.35
N ASN A 19 -10.59 13.02 -6.68
CA ASN A 19 -11.68 12.55 -5.82
C ASN A 19 -11.25 11.42 -4.87
N PHE A 20 -10.01 10.95 -4.95
CA PHE A 20 -9.55 9.80 -4.19
C PHE A 20 -8.97 10.27 -2.86
N SER A 21 -9.52 9.80 -1.75
CA SER A 21 -9.03 10.14 -0.41
C SER A 21 -7.74 9.39 -0.06
N ALA A 22 -7.61 8.16 -0.51
CA ALA A 22 -6.44 7.30 -0.37
C ALA A 22 -6.57 6.10 -1.33
N VAL A 23 -5.45 5.43 -1.59
CA VAL A 23 -5.39 4.16 -2.30
C VAL A 23 -4.66 3.13 -1.45
N PHE A 24 -5.14 1.88 -1.51
CA PHE A 24 -4.57 0.77 -0.76
C PHE A 24 -4.16 -0.33 -1.72
N GLU A 25 -2.96 -0.88 -1.53
CA GLU A 25 -2.51 -2.05 -2.26
C GLU A 25 -1.85 -3.07 -1.32
N TYR A 26 -2.01 -4.33 -1.68
CA TYR A 26 -1.30 -5.43 -1.06
C TYR A 26 -0.87 -6.45 -2.13
N ASP A 27 0.45 -6.58 -2.31
CA ASP A 27 1.07 -7.42 -3.35
C ASP A 27 2.29 -8.19 -2.80
N SER A 28 2.22 -8.68 -1.56
CA SER A 28 3.35 -9.28 -0.84
C SER A 28 3.01 -10.64 -0.18
N GLY A 29 2.22 -11.48 -0.84
CA GLY A 29 1.89 -12.85 -0.39
C GLY A 29 0.68 -12.92 0.55
N THR A 30 0.61 -13.88 1.47
CA THR A 30 -0.48 -14.04 2.46
C THR A 30 0.01 -14.11 3.91
N PHE A 31 1.23 -13.61 4.14
CA PHE A 31 1.88 -13.63 5.44
C PHE A 31 1.11 -12.83 6.50
N ASN A 32 1.41 -13.13 7.77
CA ASN A 32 0.76 -12.49 8.90
C ASN A 32 0.93 -10.96 8.83
N ALA A 33 -0.19 -10.26 8.77
CA ALA A 33 -0.22 -8.81 8.84
C ALA A 33 0.26 -8.34 10.21
N THR A 34 0.94 -7.20 10.25
CA THR A 34 1.42 -6.57 11.49
C THR A 34 1.06 -5.10 11.59
N GLY A 35 0.57 -4.50 10.50
CA GLY A 35 0.09 -3.13 10.50
C GLY A 35 0.00 -2.51 9.11
N LEU A 36 0.26 -1.21 9.01
CA LEU A 36 0.12 -0.44 7.77
C LEU A 36 1.36 0.42 7.51
N ASP A 37 1.83 0.41 6.27
CA ASP A 37 2.77 1.41 5.79
C ASP A 37 2.00 2.52 5.04
N PHE A 38 2.49 3.75 5.11
CA PHE A 38 1.78 4.92 4.58
C PHE A 38 2.69 5.86 3.78
N ALA A 39 2.14 6.50 2.74
CA ALA A 39 2.76 7.59 2.00
C ALA A 39 1.77 8.74 1.77
N GLY A 40 2.15 9.96 2.13
CA GLY A 40 1.30 11.14 2.00
C GLY A 40 1.64 12.25 2.99
N SER A 41 0.71 13.20 3.18
CA SER A 41 0.89 14.29 4.16
C SER A 41 0.89 13.76 5.60
N GLU A 42 1.40 14.55 6.54
CA GLU A 42 1.38 14.17 7.96
C GLU A 42 -0.04 14.04 8.50
N GLU A 43 -0.94 14.93 8.10
CA GLU A 43 -2.34 14.96 8.53
C GLU A 43 -3.09 13.71 8.07
N ALA A 44 -2.90 13.31 6.81
CA ALA A 44 -3.47 12.05 6.29
C ALA A 44 -2.89 10.83 7.01
N GLY A 45 -1.59 10.85 7.32
CA GLY A 45 -0.93 9.80 8.10
C GLY A 45 -1.49 9.66 9.51
N CYS A 46 -1.80 10.78 10.18
CA CYS A 46 -2.48 10.75 11.48
C CYS A 46 -3.84 10.06 11.41
N ILE A 47 -4.62 10.31 10.35
CA ILE A 47 -5.92 9.63 10.15
C ILE A 47 -5.71 8.11 9.98
N VAL A 48 -4.74 7.70 9.15
CA VAL A 48 -4.41 6.28 8.96
C VAL A 48 -3.96 5.62 10.26
N TYR A 49 -3.17 6.33 11.07
CA TYR A 49 -2.73 5.85 12.37
C TYR A 49 -3.89 5.66 13.36
N GLU A 50 -4.85 6.59 13.42
CA GLU A 50 -6.06 6.40 14.25
C GLU A 50 -6.94 5.23 13.77
N ILE A 51 -7.01 4.99 12.45
CA ILE A 51 -7.68 3.80 11.91
C ILE A 51 -6.96 2.52 12.34
N LEU A 52 -5.62 2.51 12.28
CA LEU A 52 -4.82 1.36 12.69
C LEU A 52 -5.08 0.96 14.15
N LYS A 53 -5.30 1.92 15.05
CA LYS A 53 -5.61 1.63 16.46
C LYS A 53 -6.85 0.76 16.64
N LEU A 54 -7.83 0.85 15.73
CA LEU A 54 -9.02 -0.02 15.74
C LEU A 54 -8.67 -1.49 15.50
N LEU A 55 -7.50 -1.75 14.91
CA LEU A 55 -7.00 -3.07 14.55
C LEU A 55 -6.04 -3.66 15.62
N GLU A 56 -5.73 -2.91 16.67
CA GLU A 56 -4.89 -3.37 17.79
C GLU A 56 -5.36 -4.70 18.42
N PRO A 57 -6.67 -5.00 18.57
CA PRO A 57 -7.12 -6.29 19.09
C PRO A 57 -6.68 -7.50 18.26
N TRP A 58 -6.30 -7.29 17.00
CA TRP A 58 -5.76 -8.31 16.09
C TRP A 58 -4.23 -8.31 16.02
N GLY A 59 -3.55 -7.53 16.87
CA GLY A 59 -2.10 -7.39 16.87
C GLY A 59 -1.56 -6.56 15.69
N LEU A 60 -2.41 -5.75 15.06
CA LEU A 60 -2.02 -4.84 13.98
C LEU A 60 -1.77 -3.45 14.56
N ASN A 61 -0.54 -3.17 14.95
CA ASN A 61 -0.16 -1.92 15.62
C ASN A 61 1.11 -1.27 15.06
N ASN A 62 1.71 -1.86 14.02
CA ASN A 62 2.89 -1.28 13.39
C ASN A 62 2.50 -0.24 12.34
N TYR A 63 3.12 0.93 12.43
CA TYR A 63 2.93 2.01 11.47
C TYR A 63 4.28 2.57 11.05
N GLU A 64 4.46 2.75 9.74
CA GLU A 64 5.65 3.38 9.21
C GLU A 64 5.31 4.26 8.01
N LYS A 65 5.94 5.44 7.95
CA LYS A 65 5.74 6.40 6.87
C LYS A 65 6.91 6.35 5.90
N PHE A 66 6.60 6.25 4.62
CA PHE A 66 7.54 6.26 3.51
C PHE A 66 7.22 7.38 2.51
N ASN A 67 8.13 7.60 1.56
CA ASN A 67 7.88 8.48 0.43
C ASN A 67 6.92 7.87 -0.59
N ARG A 68 6.95 6.54 -0.73
CA ARG A 68 6.09 5.73 -1.61
C ARG A 68 5.86 4.38 -0.96
N VAL A 69 4.69 3.81 -1.17
CA VAL A 69 4.35 2.45 -0.75
C VAL A 69 3.74 1.67 -1.91
N SER A 70 4.09 0.38 -2.01
CA SER A 70 3.56 -0.59 -2.98
C SER A 70 3.70 -0.22 -4.47
N THR A 71 3.49 -1.17 -5.37
CA THR A 71 3.87 -1.11 -6.79
C THR A 71 2.82 -0.47 -7.69
N ASP A 72 1.59 -0.99 -7.78
CA ASP A 72 0.55 -0.48 -8.69
C ASP A 72 -0.20 0.75 -8.14
N ILE A 73 0.13 1.24 -6.95
CA ILE A 73 -0.36 2.55 -6.47
C ILE A 73 0.67 3.68 -6.56
N THR A 74 1.91 3.39 -6.96
CA THR A 74 2.98 4.41 -6.97
C THR A 74 2.69 5.58 -7.91
N MET A 75 2.11 5.34 -9.09
CA MET A 75 1.80 6.42 -10.04
C MET A 75 0.59 7.27 -9.60
N LEU A 76 -0.28 6.75 -8.74
CA LEU A 76 -1.36 7.52 -8.14
C LEU A 76 -0.81 8.42 -7.03
N GLN A 77 0.16 7.94 -6.26
CA GLN A 77 0.90 8.73 -5.28
C GLN A 77 1.66 9.89 -5.94
N ASP A 78 2.23 9.68 -7.13
CA ASP A 78 2.83 10.75 -7.94
C ASP A 78 1.86 11.88 -8.32
N LYS A 79 0.57 11.55 -8.37
CA LYS A 79 -0.51 12.50 -8.65
C LYS A 79 -1.07 13.13 -7.37
N GLY A 80 -0.50 12.83 -6.21
CA GLY A 80 -0.86 13.39 -4.91
C GLY A 80 -1.87 12.58 -4.11
N VAL A 81 -2.27 11.39 -4.58
CA VAL A 81 -3.20 10.53 -3.84
C VAL A 81 -2.45 9.81 -2.71
N PRO A 82 -2.86 9.91 -1.44
CA PRO A 82 -2.21 9.19 -0.35
C PRO A 82 -2.22 7.67 -0.56
N GLY A 83 -1.09 7.01 -0.31
CA GLY A 83 -0.94 5.56 -0.45
C GLY A 83 -0.90 4.84 0.90
N VAL A 84 -1.49 3.66 0.95
CA VAL A 84 -1.46 2.75 2.09
C VAL A 84 -1.08 1.35 1.60
N SER A 85 -0.24 0.63 2.33
CA SER A 85 0.00 -0.80 2.06
C SER A 85 -0.02 -1.61 3.35
N LEU A 86 -0.32 -2.90 3.23
CA LEU A 86 -0.27 -3.81 4.38
C LEU A 86 1.19 -4.10 4.75
N LYS A 87 1.54 -3.88 6.01
CA LYS A 87 2.80 -4.37 6.57
C LYS A 87 2.61 -5.81 7.02
N ASN A 88 3.49 -6.72 6.59
CA ASN A 88 3.40 -8.15 6.93
C ASN A 88 4.79 -8.76 7.21
N ASN A 89 4.80 -9.95 7.80
CA ASN A 89 6.03 -10.71 8.07
C ASN A 89 6.46 -11.52 6.84
N ASN A 90 7.06 -10.85 5.86
CA ASN A 90 7.37 -11.40 4.55
C ASN A 90 8.83 -11.89 4.37
N ASP A 91 9.52 -12.25 5.45
CA ASP A 91 10.93 -12.71 5.43
C ASP A 91 11.19 -13.88 4.46
N HIS A 92 10.16 -14.67 4.17
CA HIS A 92 10.21 -15.82 3.26
C HIS A 92 9.51 -15.58 1.90
N TYR A 93 8.95 -14.40 1.65
CA TYR A 93 8.24 -14.12 0.39
C TYR A 93 9.12 -14.38 -0.83
N PHE A 94 10.35 -13.89 -0.81
CA PHE A 94 11.31 -14.06 -1.92
C PHE A 94 11.93 -15.46 -2.02
N TRP A 95 11.58 -16.40 -1.14
CA TRP A 95 11.98 -17.80 -1.32
C TRP A 95 11.18 -18.47 -2.43
N TYR A 96 9.96 -17.98 -2.67
CA TYR A 96 9.00 -18.57 -3.61
C TYR A 96 8.58 -17.62 -4.72
N HIS A 97 8.56 -16.31 -4.46
CA HIS A 97 8.09 -15.29 -5.40
C HIS A 97 8.62 -15.49 -6.83
N HIS A 98 7.69 -15.61 -7.80
CA HIS A 98 7.99 -15.85 -9.21
C HIS A 98 8.73 -17.17 -9.51
N SER A 99 8.61 -18.17 -8.64
CA SER A 99 9.03 -19.55 -8.89
C SER A 99 7.82 -20.45 -9.11
N GLU A 100 8.05 -21.68 -9.59
CA GLU A 100 7.01 -22.72 -9.66
C GLU A 100 6.45 -23.13 -8.28
N ALA A 101 7.12 -22.72 -7.19
CA ALA A 101 6.68 -22.96 -5.81
C ALA A 101 5.86 -21.80 -5.22
N ASP A 102 5.54 -20.77 -6.02
CA ASP A 102 4.65 -19.65 -5.67
C ASP A 102 3.17 -20.08 -5.78
N VAL A 103 2.71 -20.90 -4.82
CA VAL A 103 1.36 -21.49 -4.77
C VAL A 103 0.51 -20.99 -3.60
#